data_AF-A0A439TZF3-F1
#
_entry.id   AF-A0A439TZF3-F1
#
_cell.length_a   1.000
_cell.length_b   1.000
_cell.length_c   1.000
_cell.angle_alpha   90.00
_cell.angle_beta   90.00
_cell.angle_gamma   90.00
#
_symmetry.space_group_name_H-M   'P 1'
#
loop_
_entity.id
_entity.type
_entity.pdbx_description
1 polymer ?
#
loop_
_entity_poly.entity_id
_entity_poly.type
_entity_poly.pdbx_seq_one_letter_code
_entity_poly.pdbx_strand_id
1 'polypeptide(L)'
;MPETMLAALSNIRTVEEMIVAFRDEEHCRRLLETMVWPDGRICPACGYKRSIAIAGRDTGNRRARPGLYQCSSGACRFQFTVTTHTPLHSTKLPLRVWLKAMWLMLQSDKGLSSVRLAEILGVSQPTAWRMGHALRLMVARENMLDGTVEIDHFHLGGSPRKRPDDPPPGRGRKGQANTEKAPVMAMVQRPTDVTPGAPAGDARAAVVTGLSLRAAERAIETQIETHAHLMSDEAKAFMAIGESFAKHETVKHSSHEYVRDTVHVNSVEGFNSRVRRTIAGVFHHISPQHADLYFHEIGFRWSQRVVSGSAVRKTRHGREILRTLWSRVPPALQLPNVFRTATGRQMRRSPDGGIVIKSTVAVFG
;
A
#
# COMPACT_ATOMS: atom_id res chain seq x y z
N MET A 1 -10.84 -16.35 -11.02
CA MET A 1 -10.63 -17.11 -9.75
C MET A 1 -11.83 -18.01 -9.51
N PRO A 2 -11.65 -19.29 -9.18
CA PRO A 2 -12.77 -20.19 -8.89
C PRO A 2 -13.55 -19.74 -7.64
N GLU A 3 -14.88 -19.74 -7.68
CA GLU A 3 -15.75 -19.35 -6.56
C GLU A 3 -15.47 -20.15 -5.28
N THR A 4 -15.15 -21.44 -5.44
CA THR A 4 -14.78 -22.35 -4.36
C THR A 4 -13.59 -21.88 -3.53
N MET A 5 -12.65 -21.15 -4.15
CA MET A 5 -11.45 -20.65 -3.48
C MET A 5 -11.68 -19.33 -2.76
N LEU A 6 -12.52 -18.46 -3.33
CA LEU A 6 -12.94 -17.25 -2.64
C LEU A 6 -13.74 -17.60 -1.37
N ALA A 7 -14.61 -18.61 -1.47
CA ALA A 7 -15.30 -19.17 -0.32
C ALA A 7 -14.32 -19.73 0.72
N ALA A 8 -13.31 -20.50 0.29
CA ALA A 8 -12.28 -21.04 1.19
C ALA A 8 -11.51 -19.94 1.94
N LEU A 9 -11.08 -18.88 1.24
CA LEU A 9 -10.42 -17.74 1.86
C LEU A 9 -11.36 -16.97 2.80
N SER A 10 -12.64 -16.81 2.43
CA SER A 10 -13.65 -16.07 3.21
C SER A 10 -14.02 -16.74 4.54
N ASN A 11 -13.74 -18.04 4.65
CA ASN A 11 -13.88 -18.80 5.89
C ASN A 11 -12.69 -18.63 6.84
N ILE A 12 -11.63 -17.92 6.44
CA ILE A 12 -10.47 -17.65 7.29
C ILE A 12 -10.67 -16.32 8.03
N ARG A 13 -11.39 -16.36 9.16
CA ARG A 13 -11.75 -15.19 9.97
C ARG A 13 -10.92 -15.08 11.25
N THR A 14 -10.48 -16.22 11.77
CA THR A 14 -9.75 -16.35 13.03
C THR A 14 -8.32 -16.84 12.79
N VAL A 15 -7.49 -16.71 13.83
CA VAL A 15 -6.11 -17.21 13.81
C VAL A 15 -6.08 -18.73 13.66
N GLU A 16 -6.99 -19.46 14.31
CA GLU A 16 -7.05 -20.92 14.23
C GLU A 16 -7.39 -21.38 12.81
N GLU A 17 -8.42 -20.80 12.19
CA GLU A 17 -8.79 -21.08 10.79
C GLU A 17 -7.63 -20.78 9.84
N MET A 18 -6.88 -19.70 10.07
CA MET A 18 -5.69 -19.38 9.28
C MET A 18 -4.58 -20.43 9.45
N ILE A 19 -4.35 -20.93 10.66
CA ILE A 19 -3.37 -21.98 10.91
C ILE A 19 -3.75 -23.26 10.16
N VAL A 20 -5.03 -23.64 10.19
CA VAL A 20 -5.55 -24.81 9.48
C VAL A 20 -5.45 -24.63 7.97
N ALA A 21 -5.91 -23.49 7.43
CA ALA A 21 -5.91 -23.22 6.00
C ALA A 21 -4.50 -23.19 5.39
N PHE A 22 -3.51 -22.66 6.12
CA PHE A 22 -2.11 -22.57 5.68
C PHE A 22 -1.22 -23.62 6.35
N ARG A 23 -1.73 -24.84 6.55
CA ARG A 23 -0.95 -25.95 7.12
C ARG A 23 -0.06 -26.63 6.08
N ASP A 24 -0.63 -26.97 4.94
CA ASP A 24 0.02 -27.74 3.89
C ASP A 24 0.73 -26.86 2.85
N GLU A 25 1.97 -27.19 2.54
CA GLU A 25 2.82 -26.41 1.63
C GLU A 25 2.33 -26.49 0.17
N GLU A 26 1.84 -27.65 -0.24
CA GLU A 26 1.36 -27.86 -1.60
C GLU A 26 0.04 -27.10 -1.85
N HIS A 27 -0.86 -27.13 -0.88
CA HIS A 27 -2.07 -26.33 -0.86
C HIS A 27 -1.75 -24.83 -0.92
N CYS A 28 -0.82 -24.35 -0.10
CA CYS A 28 -0.37 -22.95 -0.13
C CYS A 28 0.17 -22.53 -1.50
N ARG A 29 0.93 -23.42 -2.17
CA ARG A 29 1.41 -23.19 -3.53
C ARG A 29 0.26 -23.07 -4.53
N ARG A 30 -0.69 -24.01 -4.54
CA ARG A 30 -1.87 -23.96 -5.43
C ARG A 30 -2.71 -22.71 -5.18
N LEU A 31 -2.91 -22.34 -3.92
CA LEU A 31 -3.60 -21.12 -3.53
C LEU A 31 -2.90 -19.89 -4.09
N LEU A 32 -1.59 -19.79 -3.92
CA LEU A 32 -0.79 -18.70 -4.48
C LEU A 32 -0.88 -18.65 -6.01
N GLU A 33 -0.82 -19.80 -6.70
CA GLU A 33 -0.97 -19.90 -8.16
C GLU A 33 -2.29 -19.32 -8.63
N THR A 34 -3.39 -19.59 -7.93
CA THR A 34 -4.70 -19.06 -8.31
C THR A 34 -4.87 -17.56 -8.06
N MET A 35 -4.16 -17.01 -7.06
CA MET A 35 -4.20 -15.58 -6.77
C MET A 35 -3.31 -14.77 -7.72
N VAL A 36 -2.15 -15.32 -8.11
CA VAL A 36 -1.22 -14.67 -9.06
C VAL A 36 -1.67 -14.87 -10.51
N TRP A 37 -2.28 -16.01 -10.84
CA TRP A 37 -2.71 -16.35 -12.18
C TRP A 37 -4.21 -16.69 -12.23
N PRO A 38 -5.10 -15.72 -11.92
CA PRO A 38 -6.54 -15.96 -11.85
C PRO A 38 -7.15 -16.42 -13.19
N ASP A 39 -6.54 -16.00 -14.30
CA ASP A 39 -6.98 -16.27 -15.68
C ASP A 39 -6.01 -17.20 -16.44
N GLY A 40 -5.16 -17.92 -15.70
CA GLY A 40 -4.17 -18.84 -16.25
C GLY A 40 -2.75 -18.30 -16.24
N ARG A 41 -1.79 -19.21 -16.39
CA ARG A 41 -0.35 -18.94 -16.22
C ARG A 41 0.17 -18.03 -17.33
N ILE A 42 0.87 -16.96 -16.94
CA ILE A 42 1.56 -16.06 -17.86
C ILE A 42 3.06 -16.15 -17.58
N CYS A 43 3.87 -16.35 -18.64
CA CYS A 43 5.32 -16.37 -18.50
C CYS A 43 5.83 -14.99 -18.04
N PRO A 44 6.50 -14.88 -16.90
CA PRO A 44 6.91 -13.60 -16.34
C PRO A 44 8.07 -12.92 -17.10
N ALA A 45 8.66 -13.60 -18.09
CA ALA A 45 9.75 -13.08 -18.90
C ALA A 45 9.30 -12.54 -20.27
N CYS A 46 8.26 -13.12 -20.88
CA CYS A 46 7.83 -12.77 -22.24
C CYS A 46 6.32 -12.59 -22.41
N GLY A 47 5.51 -12.77 -21.36
CA GLY A 47 4.06 -12.63 -21.42
C GLY A 47 3.31 -13.78 -22.12
N TYR A 48 4.01 -14.82 -22.59
CA TYR A 48 3.35 -15.94 -23.27
C TYR A 48 2.44 -16.74 -22.33
N LYS A 49 1.21 -17.04 -22.78
CA LYS A 49 0.13 -17.62 -21.96
C LYS A 49 0.13 -19.16 -21.88
N ARG A 50 0.97 -19.83 -22.67
CA ARG A 50 1.09 -21.30 -22.65
C ARG A 50 2.37 -21.72 -21.95
N SER A 51 2.23 -22.63 -21.00
CA SER A 51 3.34 -23.24 -20.27
C SER A 51 3.04 -24.69 -19.94
N ILE A 52 4.11 -25.49 -19.88
CA ILE A 52 4.06 -26.91 -19.55
C ILE A 52 4.58 -27.07 -18.13
N ALA A 53 3.85 -27.82 -17.30
CA ALA A 53 4.33 -28.21 -15.98
C ALA A 53 5.53 -29.14 -16.15
N ILE A 54 6.65 -28.82 -15.53
CA ILE A 54 7.78 -29.74 -15.41
C ILE A 54 7.49 -30.61 -14.18
N ALA A 55 6.49 -31.48 -14.32
CA ALA A 55 6.29 -32.59 -13.40
C ALA A 55 7.25 -33.72 -13.80
N GLY A 56 7.83 -34.41 -12.81
CA GLY A 56 8.35 -35.76 -13.02
C GLY A 56 9.41 -35.95 -14.11
N ARG A 57 10.45 -35.11 -14.19
CA ARG A 57 11.75 -35.62 -14.68
C ARG A 57 12.40 -36.45 -13.57
N ASP A 58 11.70 -37.49 -13.14
CA ASP A 58 12.08 -38.40 -12.07
C ASP A 58 13.04 -39.48 -12.59
N THR A 59 14.06 -39.05 -13.33
CA THR A 59 15.19 -39.91 -13.71
C THR A 59 16.38 -39.54 -12.83
N GLY A 60 16.62 -40.34 -11.79
CA GLY A 60 17.74 -40.20 -10.85
C GLY A 60 17.53 -39.20 -9.70
N ASN A 61 18.63 -38.69 -9.13
CA ASN A 61 18.65 -37.81 -7.94
C ASN A 61 18.13 -36.37 -8.14
N ARG A 62 17.49 -36.03 -9.26
CA ARG A 62 17.08 -34.65 -9.60
C ARG A 62 15.57 -34.49 -9.68
N ARG A 63 14.91 -34.35 -8.52
CA ARG A 63 13.48 -33.98 -8.47
C ARG A 63 13.28 -32.54 -8.93
N ALA A 64 12.39 -32.33 -9.90
CA ALA A 64 11.97 -31.00 -10.28
C ALA A 64 11.27 -30.30 -9.10
N ARG A 65 11.48 -28.99 -8.96
CA ARG A 65 10.85 -28.20 -7.89
C ARG A 65 9.32 -28.20 -8.10
N PRO A 66 8.50 -28.44 -7.07
CA PRO A 66 7.05 -28.36 -7.20
C PRO A 66 6.58 -27.00 -7.76
N GLY A 67 5.63 -27.05 -8.70
CA GLY A 67 5.12 -25.85 -9.39
C GLY A 67 6.12 -25.18 -10.33
N LEU A 68 7.11 -25.92 -10.84
CA LEU A 68 7.99 -25.45 -11.90
C LEU A 68 7.30 -25.60 -13.27
N TYR A 69 7.20 -24.49 -13.99
CA TYR A 69 6.65 -24.43 -15.33
C TYR A 69 7.71 -23.99 -16.32
N GLN A 70 7.59 -24.43 -17.57
CA GLN A 70 8.40 -23.97 -18.67
C GLN A 70 7.52 -23.27 -19.70
N CYS A 71 7.94 -22.07 -20.12
CA CYS A 71 7.29 -21.34 -21.19
C CYS A 71 7.29 -22.17 -22.49
N SER A 72 6.13 -22.27 -23.14
CA SER A 72 5.97 -23.01 -24.39
C SER A 72 6.42 -22.22 -25.63
N SER A 73 6.73 -20.92 -25.49
CA SER A 73 7.32 -20.15 -26.59
C SER A 73 8.71 -20.70 -26.94
N GLY A 74 8.91 -21.00 -28.23
CA GLY A 74 10.16 -21.57 -28.76
C GLY A 74 11.37 -20.68 -28.52
N ALA A 75 11.20 -19.36 -28.62
CA ALA A 75 12.28 -18.39 -28.38
C ALA A 75 12.57 -18.16 -26.89
N CYS A 76 11.57 -18.33 -26.00
CA CYS A 76 11.72 -18.00 -24.60
C CYS A 76 12.19 -19.20 -23.75
N ARG A 77 11.43 -20.31 -23.77
CA ARG A 77 11.67 -21.54 -22.98
C ARG A 77 12.00 -21.32 -21.49
N PHE A 78 11.72 -20.13 -20.96
CA PHE A 78 12.07 -19.73 -19.60
C PHE A 78 11.32 -20.57 -18.57
N GLN A 79 12.03 -20.98 -17.53
CA GLN A 79 11.45 -21.74 -16.42
C GLN A 79 11.08 -20.82 -15.28
N PHE A 80 9.87 -20.99 -14.74
CA PHE A 80 9.34 -20.12 -13.69
C PHE A 80 8.44 -20.87 -12.73
N THR A 81 8.31 -20.35 -11.53
CA THR A 81 7.31 -20.73 -10.54
C THR A 81 6.39 -19.54 -10.29
N VAL A 82 5.36 -19.72 -9.47
CA VAL A 82 4.44 -18.64 -9.08
C VAL A 82 5.14 -17.46 -8.39
N THR A 83 6.29 -17.69 -7.76
CA THR A 83 7.05 -16.63 -7.10
C THR A 83 8.04 -15.93 -8.03
N THR A 84 8.21 -16.41 -9.27
CA THR A 84 9.17 -15.81 -10.20
C THR A 84 8.78 -14.38 -10.58
N HIS A 85 9.74 -13.44 -10.56
CA HIS A 85 9.54 -11.99 -10.75
C HIS A 85 8.50 -11.36 -9.82
N THR A 86 8.28 -11.95 -8.64
CA THR A 86 7.48 -11.34 -7.56
C THR A 86 8.39 -10.91 -6.40
N PRO A 87 7.87 -10.24 -5.36
CA PRO A 87 8.66 -9.95 -4.16
C PRO A 87 9.10 -11.22 -3.41
N LEU A 88 8.44 -12.36 -3.66
CA LEU A 88 8.75 -13.68 -3.09
C LEU A 88 9.78 -14.45 -3.94
N HIS A 89 10.32 -13.83 -5.00
CA HIS A 89 11.26 -14.49 -5.90
C HIS A 89 12.46 -15.07 -5.16
N SER A 90 12.80 -16.32 -5.49
CA SER A 90 13.91 -17.08 -4.88
C SER A 90 13.84 -17.20 -3.36
N THR A 91 12.63 -17.12 -2.78
CA THR A 91 12.43 -17.36 -1.35
C THR A 91 12.82 -18.79 -0.96
N LYS A 92 13.44 -18.93 0.22
CA LYS A 92 13.75 -20.22 0.85
C LYS A 92 12.78 -20.53 1.99
N LEU A 93 11.95 -19.56 2.36
CA LEU A 93 10.92 -19.75 3.37
C LEU A 93 9.74 -20.51 2.75
N PRO A 94 9.11 -21.42 3.52
CA PRO A 94 7.87 -22.06 3.11
C PRO A 94 6.78 -21.03 2.79
N LEU A 95 5.99 -21.27 1.74
CA LEU A 95 4.88 -20.42 1.32
C LEU A 95 3.82 -20.30 2.40
N ARG A 96 3.61 -21.34 3.21
CA ARG A 96 2.73 -21.25 4.39
C ARG A 96 3.12 -20.12 5.34
N VAL A 97 4.40 -19.85 5.53
CA VAL A 97 4.90 -18.77 6.41
C VAL A 97 4.58 -17.41 5.78
N TRP A 98 4.74 -17.28 4.46
CA TRP A 98 4.37 -16.07 3.72
C TRP A 98 2.88 -15.77 3.79
N LEU A 99 2.03 -16.76 3.55
CA LEU A 99 0.58 -16.57 3.59
C LEU A 99 0.08 -16.22 4.99
N LYS A 100 0.60 -16.88 6.04
CA LYS A 100 0.32 -16.50 7.44
C LYS A 100 0.74 -15.07 7.74
N ALA A 101 1.94 -14.67 7.33
CA ALA A 101 2.43 -13.31 7.54
C ALA A 101 1.55 -12.26 6.87
N MET A 102 1.19 -12.47 5.60
CA MET A 102 0.35 -11.54 4.86
C MET A 102 -1.05 -11.47 5.45
N TRP A 103 -1.65 -12.61 5.79
CA TRP A 103 -2.95 -12.63 6.45
C TRP A 103 -2.93 -11.83 7.77
N LEU A 104 -1.93 -12.04 8.62
CA LEU A 104 -1.79 -11.30 9.89
C LEU A 104 -1.63 -9.79 9.67
N MET A 105 -0.83 -9.38 8.68
CA MET A 105 -0.63 -7.96 8.35
C MET A 105 -1.88 -7.30 7.77
N LEU A 106 -2.60 -8.03 6.91
CA LEU A 106 -3.85 -7.59 6.29
C LEU A 106 -5.00 -7.59 7.29
N GLN A 107 -4.95 -8.44 8.33
CA GLN A 107 -5.91 -8.51 9.43
C GLN A 107 -5.66 -7.44 10.52
N SER A 108 -4.51 -6.77 10.54
CA SER A 108 -4.28 -5.63 11.45
C SER A 108 -4.74 -4.29 10.86
N ASP A 109 -5.58 -3.55 11.58
CA ASP A 109 -6.10 -2.23 11.15
C ASP A 109 -5.10 -1.07 11.30
N LYS A 110 -4.13 -1.24 12.21
CA LYS A 110 -3.13 -0.20 12.56
C LYS A 110 -1.75 -0.49 11.98
N GLY A 111 -1.41 -1.76 11.79
CA GLY A 111 -0.05 -2.19 11.52
C GLY A 111 0.41 -3.30 12.43
N LEU A 112 1.45 -4.01 11.98
CA LEU A 112 2.12 -5.02 12.78
C LEU A 112 3.62 -4.75 12.70
N SER A 113 4.26 -4.59 13.85
CA SER A 113 5.70 -4.37 13.91
C SER A 113 6.44 -5.63 13.42
N SER A 114 7.60 -5.46 12.81
CA SER A 114 8.41 -6.60 12.36
C SER A 114 8.86 -7.49 13.51
N VAL A 115 9.04 -6.91 14.71
CA VAL A 115 9.40 -7.67 15.93
C VAL A 115 8.24 -8.59 16.29
N ARG A 116 7.03 -8.06 16.37
CA ARG A 116 5.86 -8.86 16.74
C ARG A 116 5.53 -9.91 15.67
N LEU A 117 5.65 -9.55 14.40
CA LEU A 117 5.45 -10.49 13.30
C LEU A 117 6.49 -11.63 13.34
N ALA A 118 7.74 -11.34 13.70
CA ALA A 118 8.79 -12.34 13.82
C ALA A 118 8.51 -13.34 14.95
N GLU A 119 8.10 -12.84 16.13
CA GLU A 119 7.71 -13.67 17.27
C GLU A 119 6.55 -14.61 16.92
N ILE A 120 5.49 -14.09 16.30
CA ILE A 120 4.29 -14.88 15.95
C ILE A 120 4.65 -16.00 14.95
N LEU A 121 5.54 -15.73 14.01
CA LEU A 121 5.89 -16.67 12.93
C LEU A 121 7.07 -17.59 13.28
N GLY A 122 7.81 -17.31 14.35
CA GLY A 122 9.05 -18.03 14.68
C GLY A 122 10.16 -17.79 13.67
N VAL A 123 10.25 -16.59 13.09
CA VAL A 123 11.33 -16.20 12.15
C VAL A 123 12.18 -15.08 12.73
N SER A 124 13.31 -14.76 12.12
CA SER A 124 14.12 -13.61 12.56
C SER A 124 13.42 -12.28 12.26
N GLN A 125 13.64 -11.25 13.10
CA GLN A 125 13.09 -9.91 12.87
C GLN A 125 13.44 -9.34 11.49
N PRO A 126 14.67 -9.47 10.97
CA PRO A 126 14.97 -9.01 9.62
C PRO A 126 14.08 -9.70 8.61
N THR A 127 13.86 -11.01 8.74
CA THR A 127 13.00 -11.79 7.84
C THR A 127 11.58 -11.24 7.82
N ALA A 128 10.96 -11.07 8.99
CA ALA A 128 9.63 -10.48 9.11
C ALA A 128 9.58 -9.04 8.55
N TRP A 129 10.63 -8.24 8.74
CA TRP A 129 10.73 -6.91 8.16
C TRP A 129 10.74 -6.92 6.63
N ARG A 130 11.48 -7.87 6.01
CA ARG A 130 11.45 -8.09 4.56
C ARG A 130 10.06 -8.55 4.09
N MET A 131 9.40 -9.42 4.84
CA MET A 131 8.03 -9.86 4.51
C MET A 131 7.06 -8.68 4.51
N GLY A 132 7.19 -7.77 5.48
CA GLY A 132 6.39 -6.56 5.52
C GLY A 132 6.63 -5.64 4.32
N HIS A 133 7.88 -5.49 3.91
CA HIS A 133 8.20 -4.72 2.70
C HIS A 133 7.74 -5.37 1.40
N ALA A 134 7.73 -6.69 1.33
CA ALA A 134 7.13 -7.40 0.20
C ALA A 134 5.64 -7.07 0.07
N LEU A 135 4.89 -7.09 1.19
CA LEU A 135 3.49 -6.69 1.18
C LEU A 135 3.32 -5.22 0.76
N ARG A 136 4.08 -4.30 1.36
CA ARG A 136 4.08 -2.86 1.04
C ARG A 136 4.31 -2.58 -0.44
N LEU A 137 5.20 -3.35 -1.07
CA LEU A 137 5.47 -3.24 -2.50
C LEU A 137 4.29 -3.74 -3.34
N MET A 138 3.62 -4.83 -2.94
CA MET A 138 2.49 -5.39 -3.69
C MET A 138 1.18 -4.62 -3.53
N VAL A 139 1.00 -3.90 -2.42
CA VAL A 139 -0.20 -3.06 -2.19
C VAL A 139 -0.07 -1.65 -2.78
N ALA A 140 1.05 -1.36 -3.46
CA ALA A 140 1.22 -0.12 -4.22
C ALA A 140 0.10 -0.01 -5.28
N ARG A 141 -0.52 1.17 -5.34
CA ARG A 141 -1.59 1.47 -6.31
C ARG A 141 -1.02 2.33 -7.43
N GLU A 142 -1.33 1.94 -8.66
CA GLU A 142 -0.79 2.56 -9.88
C GLU A 142 -1.83 3.39 -10.64
N ASN A 143 -3.13 3.14 -10.43
CA ASN A 143 -4.20 3.92 -11.07
C ASN A 143 -4.16 5.38 -10.62
N MET A 144 -4.43 6.34 -11.49
CA MET A 144 -4.53 7.74 -11.07
C MET A 144 -5.80 7.96 -10.23
N LEU A 145 -5.74 8.94 -9.33
CA LEU A 145 -6.86 9.38 -8.49
C LEU A 145 -7.79 10.27 -9.30
N ASP A 146 -9.09 10.15 -9.05
CA ASP A 146 -10.13 10.91 -9.77
C ASP A 146 -11.32 11.27 -8.84
N GLY A 147 -12.32 11.97 -9.36
CA GLY A 147 -13.48 12.44 -8.63
C GLY A 147 -13.11 13.63 -7.77
N THR A 148 -13.45 13.60 -6.48
CA THR A 148 -12.99 14.63 -5.53
C THR A 148 -11.70 14.16 -4.86
N VAL A 149 -10.63 14.93 -5.04
CA VAL A 149 -9.31 14.62 -4.46
C VAL A 149 -8.84 15.76 -3.58
N GLU A 150 -8.57 15.44 -2.32
CA GLU A 150 -8.01 16.37 -1.35
C GLU A 150 -6.48 16.21 -1.30
N ILE A 151 -5.76 17.33 -1.24
CA ILE A 151 -4.30 17.35 -1.10
C ILE A 151 -3.85 18.17 0.11
N ASP A 152 -2.79 17.71 0.76
CA ASP A 152 -2.13 18.40 1.88
C ASP A 152 -0.67 17.94 1.95
N HIS A 153 0.17 18.67 2.66
CA HIS A 153 1.56 18.31 2.89
C HIS A 153 1.88 18.19 4.37
N PHE A 154 2.79 17.29 4.71
CA PHE A 154 3.33 17.20 6.06
C PHE A 154 4.82 16.87 6.03
N HIS A 155 5.45 16.87 7.20
CA HIS A 155 6.87 16.60 7.34
C HIS A 155 7.09 15.29 8.09
N LEU A 156 7.87 14.39 7.49
CA LEU A 156 8.32 13.13 8.07
C LEU A 156 9.69 13.32 8.73
N GLY A 157 9.78 12.93 10.01
CA GLY A 157 11.03 12.94 10.76
C GLY A 157 10.87 13.49 12.18
N GLY A 158 11.76 13.03 13.06
CA GLY A 158 11.91 13.58 14.40
C GLY A 158 12.38 15.03 14.36
N SER A 159 12.14 15.78 15.43
CA SER A 159 12.79 17.08 15.58
C SER A 159 14.32 16.87 15.60
N PRO A 160 15.10 17.69 14.87
CA PRO A 160 16.55 17.61 14.91
C PRO A 160 17.06 17.65 16.36
N ARG A 161 18.04 16.82 16.69
CA ARG A 161 18.71 16.93 18.00
C ARG A 161 19.48 18.24 18.00
N LYS A 162 19.11 19.17 18.88
CA LYS A 162 19.86 20.41 19.07
C LYS A 162 21.20 20.07 19.71
N ARG A 163 22.30 20.21 18.97
CA ARG A 163 23.64 20.26 19.61
C ARG A 163 23.90 21.71 20.04
N PRO A 164 24.64 21.93 21.15
CA PRO A 164 24.98 23.28 21.59
C PRO A 164 25.68 24.12 20.51
N ASP A 165 26.45 23.46 19.64
CA ASP A 165 27.27 24.10 18.60
C ASP A 165 26.54 24.21 17.24
N ASP A 166 25.34 23.64 17.10
CA ASP A 166 24.60 23.72 15.84
C ASP A 166 23.99 25.13 15.70
N PRO A 167 24.27 25.84 14.59
CA PRO A 167 23.60 27.10 14.34
C PRO A 167 22.09 26.87 14.26
N PRO A 168 21.26 27.82 14.74
CA PRO A 168 19.81 27.68 14.60
C PRO A 168 19.46 27.49 13.12
N PRO A 169 18.48 26.62 12.80
CA PRO A 169 18.09 26.42 11.41
C PRO A 169 17.76 27.76 10.77
N GLY A 170 18.37 28.02 9.61
CA GLY A 170 18.15 29.26 8.85
C GLY A 170 16.65 29.51 8.66
N ARG A 171 16.23 30.78 8.61
CA ARG A 171 14.83 31.12 8.41
C ARG A 171 14.52 31.17 6.92
N GLY A 172 13.44 30.51 6.51
CA GLY A 172 12.92 30.60 5.16
C GLY A 172 12.31 31.97 4.85
N ARG A 173 11.82 32.14 3.61
CA ARG A 173 11.32 33.41 3.04
C ARG A 173 10.15 34.06 3.83
N LYS A 174 9.54 33.35 4.77
CA LYS A 174 8.47 33.83 5.68
C LYS A 174 8.87 33.85 7.16
N GLY A 175 10.16 33.79 7.48
CA GLY A 175 10.65 33.77 8.87
C GLY A 175 10.46 32.45 9.62
N GLN A 176 9.88 31.43 8.98
CA GLN A 176 9.77 30.08 9.54
C GLN A 176 11.13 29.39 9.56
N ALA A 177 11.44 28.64 10.61
CA ALA A 177 12.65 27.83 10.68
C ALA A 177 12.67 26.81 9.52
N ASN A 178 13.78 26.73 8.80
CA ASN A 178 14.00 25.67 7.84
C ASN A 178 13.95 24.33 8.57
N THR A 179 13.27 23.36 7.98
CA THR A 179 13.16 22.02 8.53
C THR A 179 14.01 21.06 7.72
N GLU A 180 14.75 20.21 8.41
CA GLU A 180 15.49 19.08 7.82
C GLU A 180 14.59 17.86 7.61
N LYS A 181 13.33 17.94 8.04
CA LYS A 181 12.37 16.86 7.89
C LYS A 181 12.02 16.67 6.42
N ALA A 182 11.88 15.43 6.01
CA ALA A 182 11.49 15.10 4.64
C ALA A 182 10.05 15.59 4.40
N PRO A 183 9.81 16.49 3.42
CA PRO A 183 8.45 16.86 3.07
C PRO A 183 7.74 15.69 2.37
N VAL A 184 6.46 15.56 2.65
CA VAL A 184 5.60 14.50 2.14
C VAL A 184 4.34 15.13 1.58
N MET A 185 3.99 14.76 0.35
CA MET A 185 2.70 15.10 -0.26
C MET A 185 1.71 13.99 0.07
N ALA A 186 0.54 14.35 0.59
CA ALA A 186 -0.56 13.43 0.86
C ALA A 186 -1.75 13.76 -0.03
N MET A 187 -2.44 12.71 -0.50
CA MET A 187 -3.54 12.81 -1.45
C MET A 187 -4.62 11.82 -1.02
N VAL A 188 -5.88 12.28 -0.96
CA VAL A 188 -7.02 11.42 -0.62
C VAL A 188 -8.14 11.62 -1.62
N GLN A 189 -8.45 10.57 -2.36
CA GLN A 189 -9.67 10.48 -3.15
C GLN A 189 -10.84 10.14 -2.23
N ARG A 190 -11.88 10.96 -2.27
CA ARG A 190 -13.12 10.73 -1.53
C ARG A 190 -13.93 9.58 -2.12
N PRO A 191 -14.79 8.94 -1.33
CA PRO A 191 -15.80 8.03 -1.88
C PRO A 191 -16.68 8.80 -2.88
N THR A 192 -16.96 8.17 -4.03
CA THR A 192 -17.87 8.71 -5.05
C THR A 192 -19.33 8.57 -4.65
N ASP A 193 -19.62 7.63 -3.75
CA ASP A 193 -20.94 7.32 -3.24
C ASP A 193 -20.85 6.87 -1.77
N VAL A 194 -21.93 7.06 -1.02
CA VAL A 194 -22.10 6.66 0.38
C VAL A 194 -23.18 5.58 0.55
N THR A 195 -23.60 4.91 -0.52
CA THR A 195 -24.48 3.73 -0.42
C THR A 195 -23.76 2.53 0.19
N PRO A 196 -24.47 1.62 0.90
CA PRO A 196 -23.88 0.39 1.41
C PRO A 196 -23.17 -0.42 0.31
N GLY A 197 -21.92 -0.80 0.57
CA GLY A 197 -21.04 -1.49 -0.39
C GLY A 197 -20.12 -0.56 -1.17
N ALA A 198 -20.37 0.75 -1.20
CA ALA A 198 -19.49 1.70 -1.88
C ALA A 198 -18.09 1.74 -1.26
N PRO A 199 -17.01 1.85 -2.07
CA PRO A 199 -15.65 1.90 -1.56
C PRO A 199 -15.34 3.24 -0.88
N ALA A 200 -14.44 3.24 0.10
CA ALA A 200 -14.07 4.45 0.85
C ALA A 200 -13.20 5.47 0.10
N GLY A 201 -12.93 5.25 -1.19
CA GLY A 201 -11.94 5.98 -1.96
C GLY A 201 -10.51 5.44 -1.78
N ASP A 202 -9.52 6.30 -1.99
CA ASP A 202 -8.11 5.96 -1.97
C ASP A 202 -7.30 7.01 -1.21
N ALA A 203 -6.17 6.62 -0.62
CA ALA A 203 -5.26 7.54 0.05
C ALA A 203 -3.81 7.18 -0.23
N ARG A 204 -3.00 8.20 -0.49
CA ARG A 204 -1.59 8.07 -0.88
C ARG A 204 -0.74 9.11 -0.19
N ALA A 205 0.53 8.80 -0.06
CA ALA A 205 1.54 9.78 0.28
C ALA A 205 2.86 9.40 -0.38
N ALA A 206 3.66 10.41 -0.71
CA ALA A 206 4.98 10.25 -1.28
C ALA A 206 5.95 11.30 -0.72
N VAL A 207 7.17 10.88 -0.41
CA VAL A 207 8.25 11.81 -0.07
C VAL A 207 8.57 12.65 -1.30
N VAL A 208 8.66 13.96 -1.13
CA VAL A 208 9.03 14.91 -2.18
C VAL A 208 10.38 15.54 -1.88
N THR A 209 11.10 15.98 -2.91
CA THR A 209 12.43 16.61 -2.77
C THR A 209 12.36 18.00 -2.14
N GLY A 210 11.16 18.58 -2.04
CA GLY A 210 10.90 19.88 -1.45
C GLY A 210 9.43 20.27 -1.62
N LEU A 211 9.04 21.38 -1.00
CA LEU A 211 7.71 21.99 -1.18
C LEU A 211 7.72 23.11 -2.24
N SER A 212 8.68 23.06 -3.17
CA SER A 212 8.65 23.95 -4.33
C SER A 212 7.50 23.58 -5.25
N LEU A 213 6.98 24.56 -6.00
CA LEU A 213 5.90 24.34 -6.96
C LEU A 213 6.21 23.16 -7.90
N ARG A 214 7.38 23.18 -8.55
CA ARG A 214 7.83 22.11 -9.45
C ARG A 214 7.89 20.72 -8.80
N ALA A 215 8.30 20.64 -7.53
CA ALA A 215 8.37 19.36 -6.83
C ALA A 215 6.97 18.82 -6.49
N ALA A 216 6.05 19.71 -6.11
CA ALA A 216 4.67 19.37 -5.83
C ALA A 216 3.88 19.01 -7.11
N GLU A 217 4.07 19.76 -8.20
CA GLU A 217 3.50 19.46 -9.53
C GLU A 217 3.88 18.05 -9.98
N ARG A 218 5.17 17.72 -9.99
CA ARG A 218 5.64 16.38 -10.42
C ARG A 218 5.07 15.24 -9.56
N ALA A 219 4.87 15.49 -8.26
CA ALA A 219 4.27 14.51 -7.37
C ALA A 219 2.80 14.25 -7.69
N ILE A 220 2.08 15.28 -8.15
CA ILE A 220 0.63 15.27 -8.41
C ILE A 220 0.30 14.81 -9.83
N GLU A 221 1.00 15.30 -10.85
CA GLU A 221 0.71 15.03 -12.27
C GLU A 221 0.67 13.53 -12.62
N THR A 222 1.47 12.72 -11.93
CA THR A 222 1.54 11.26 -12.16
C THR A 222 0.54 10.46 -11.33
N GLN A 223 -0.24 11.14 -10.48
CA GLN A 223 -1.08 10.49 -9.48
C GLN A 223 -2.53 10.95 -9.48
N ILE A 224 -2.87 12.10 -10.06
CA ILE A 224 -4.23 12.64 -10.08
C ILE A 224 -4.61 13.01 -11.52
N GLU A 225 -5.77 12.55 -11.96
CA GLU A 225 -6.33 12.90 -13.27
C GLU A 225 -6.64 14.40 -13.34
N THR A 226 -6.32 15.04 -14.47
CA THR A 226 -6.53 16.49 -14.63
C THR A 226 -8.00 16.91 -14.63
N HIS A 227 -8.93 16.01 -14.91
CA HIS A 227 -10.37 16.27 -14.79
C HIS A 227 -10.92 16.11 -13.37
N ALA A 228 -10.09 15.70 -12.40
CA ALA A 228 -10.50 15.60 -11.01
C ALA A 228 -10.83 16.98 -10.42
N HIS A 229 -11.74 16.97 -9.44
CA HIS A 229 -12.03 18.13 -8.60
C HIS A 229 -11.05 18.17 -7.42
N LEU A 230 -10.06 19.06 -7.52
CA LEU A 230 -9.01 19.22 -6.53
C LEU A 230 -9.47 20.09 -5.35
N MET A 231 -9.13 19.69 -4.13
CA MET A 231 -9.38 20.46 -2.91
C MET A 231 -8.11 20.60 -2.07
N SER A 232 -7.78 21.81 -1.63
CA SER A 232 -6.58 22.07 -0.83
C SER A 232 -6.76 23.20 0.20
N ASP A 233 -5.72 23.46 0.99
CA ASP A 233 -5.57 24.74 1.70
C ASP A 233 -5.12 25.87 0.73
N GLU A 234 -4.91 27.08 1.25
CA GLU A 234 -4.47 28.24 0.47
C GLU A 234 -2.94 28.33 0.24
N ALA A 235 -2.20 27.22 0.32
CA ALA A 235 -0.79 27.26 -0.02
C ALA A 235 -0.60 27.68 -1.50
N LYS A 236 0.25 28.69 -1.74
CA LYS A 236 0.50 29.22 -3.10
C LYS A 236 0.89 28.14 -4.11
N ALA A 237 1.59 27.10 -3.67
CA ALA A 237 1.94 25.97 -4.53
C ALA A 237 0.69 25.21 -5.00
N PHE A 238 -0.29 24.98 -4.12
CA PHE A 238 -1.53 24.31 -4.51
C PHE A 238 -2.41 25.17 -5.40
N MET A 239 -2.46 26.48 -5.17
CA MET A 239 -3.18 27.41 -6.07
C MET A 239 -2.67 27.32 -7.51
N ALA A 240 -1.35 27.34 -7.70
CA ALA A 240 -0.75 27.21 -9.02
C ALA A 240 -0.96 25.82 -9.63
N ILE A 241 -0.88 24.75 -8.83
CA ILE A 241 -1.16 23.38 -9.29
C ILE A 241 -2.62 23.24 -9.74
N GLY A 242 -3.55 23.87 -9.02
CA GLY A 242 -4.98 23.84 -9.31
C GLY A 242 -5.35 24.44 -10.66
N GLU A 243 -4.52 25.30 -11.25
CA GLU A 243 -4.73 25.87 -12.60
C GLU A 243 -4.73 24.80 -13.70
N SER A 244 -4.07 23.66 -13.46
CA SER A 244 -4.02 22.52 -14.39
C SER A 244 -5.19 21.55 -14.25
N PHE A 245 -6.11 21.78 -13.30
CA PHE A 245 -7.25 20.89 -13.04
C PHE A 245 -8.56 21.51 -13.53
N ALA A 246 -9.51 20.65 -13.91
CA ALA A 246 -10.84 21.08 -14.34
C ALA A 246 -11.56 21.92 -13.28
N LYS A 247 -11.30 21.65 -11.99
CA LYS A 247 -11.82 22.43 -10.88
C LYS A 247 -10.89 22.35 -9.68
N HIS A 248 -10.62 23.50 -9.06
CA HIS A 248 -9.88 23.61 -7.80
C HIS A 248 -10.61 24.53 -6.82
N GLU A 249 -10.90 24.02 -5.62
CA GLU A 249 -11.50 24.80 -4.53
C GLU A 249 -10.63 24.74 -3.27
N THR A 250 -10.55 25.85 -2.55
CA THR A 250 -9.71 25.95 -1.34
C THR A 250 -10.49 26.38 -0.11
N VAL A 251 -10.04 25.90 1.04
CA VAL A 251 -10.50 26.37 2.36
C VAL A 251 -9.44 27.22 3.04
N LYS A 252 -9.89 28.25 3.74
CA LYS A 252 -9.03 29.25 4.37
C LYS A 252 -8.94 29.04 5.88
N HIS A 253 -8.00 28.20 6.30
CA HIS A 253 -7.76 27.96 7.73
C HIS A 253 -7.38 29.23 8.51
N SER A 254 -6.73 30.21 7.85
CA SER A 254 -6.35 31.49 8.47
C SER A 254 -7.54 32.38 8.83
N SER A 255 -8.70 32.15 8.22
CA SER A 255 -9.96 32.83 8.50
C SER A 255 -10.94 31.95 9.29
N HIS A 256 -10.43 30.89 9.93
CA HIS A 256 -11.24 29.89 10.66
C HIS A 256 -12.30 29.19 9.80
N GLU A 257 -12.08 29.13 8.49
CA GLU A 257 -12.96 28.45 7.54
C GLU A 257 -12.44 27.03 7.29
N TYR A 258 -13.03 26.04 7.97
CA TYR A 258 -12.62 24.63 7.88
C TYR A 258 -13.49 23.82 6.91
N VAL A 259 -14.69 24.30 6.60
CA VAL A 259 -15.65 23.66 5.67
C VAL A 259 -16.48 24.74 5.00
N ARG A 260 -16.58 24.70 3.67
CA ARG A 260 -17.53 25.50 2.87
C ARG A 260 -18.36 24.55 2.02
N ASP A 261 -19.61 24.33 2.41
CA ASP A 261 -20.51 23.33 1.82
C ASP A 261 -19.85 21.94 1.77
N THR A 262 -19.42 21.50 0.59
CA THR A 262 -18.75 20.22 0.36
C THR A 262 -17.23 20.35 0.25
N VAL A 263 -16.69 21.58 0.24
CA VAL A 263 -15.27 21.89 0.11
C VAL A 263 -14.59 21.82 1.48
N HIS A 264 -13.60 20.91 1.61
CA HIS A 264 -12.76 20.77 2.79
C HIS A 264 -11.55 19.85 2.53
N VAL A 265 -10.59 19.83 3.45
CA VAL A 265 -9.41 18.92 3.41
C VAL A 265 -9.36 17.94 4.60
N ASN A 266 -10.51 17.73 5.25
CA ASN A 266 -10.60 16.89 6.46
C ASN A 266 -10.17 15.43 6.25
N SER A 267 -10.34 14.87 5.06
CA SER A 267 -10.01 13.47 4.76
C SER A 267 -8.50 13.30 4.68
N VAL A 268 -7.80 14.21 3.99
CA VAL A 268 -6.34 14.22 3.90
C VAL A 268 -5.67 14.58 5.23
N GLU A 269 -6.22 15.54 5.99
CA GLU A 269 -5.76 15.82 7.36
C GLU A 269 -5.93 14.59 8.30
N GLY A 270 -7.05 13.87 8.12
CA GLY A 270 -7.32 12.61 8.80
C GLY A 270 -6.33 11.51 8.43
N PHE A 271 -5.96 11.41 7.15
CA PHE A 271 -4.92 10.50 6.67
C PHE A 271 -3.54 10.86 7.24
N ASN A 272 -3.17 12.13 7.24
CA ASN A 272 -1.93 12.63 7.85
C ASN A 272 -1.85 12.29 9.34
N SER A 273 -2.96 12.45 10.05
CA SER A 273 -3.09 12.01 11.44
C SER A 273 -2.91 10.50 11.61
N ARG A 274 -3.45 9.70 10.68
CA ARG A 274 -3.29 8.23 10.69
C ARG A 274 -1.83 7.84 10.48
N VAL A 275 -1.14 8.44 9.51
CA VAL A 275 0.30 8.21 9.26
C VAL A 275 1.11 8.49 10.52
N ARG A 276 0.93 9.67 11.14
CA ARG A 276 1.66 10.05 12.37
C ARG A 276 1.41 9.08 13.52
N ARG A 277 0.16 8.64 13.73
CA ARG A 277 -0.18 7.65 14.77
C ARG A 277 0.41 6.27 14.49
N THR A 278 0.41 5.82 13.23
CA THR A 278 1.03 4.54 12.86
C THR A 278 2.54 4.58 13.07
N ILE A 279 3.20 5.69 12.74
CA ILE A 279 4.61 5.90 13.08
C ILE A 279 4.79 5.85 14.59
N ALA A 280 4.08 6.66 15.36
CA ALA A 280 4.27 6.74 16.81
C ALA A 280 3.96 5.43 17.55
N GLY A 281 2.95 4.67 17.09
CA GLY A 281 2.41 3.53 17.83
C GLY A 281 2.79 2.13 17.31
N VAL A 282 3.25 2.00 16.07
CA VAL A 282 3.55 0.68 15.48
C VAL A 282 5.00 0.56 15.03
N PHE A 283 5.47 1.52 14.22
CA PHE A 283 6.79 1.42 13.60
C PHE A 283 7.88 2.16 14.35
N HIS A 284 7.52 3.17 15.15
CA HIS A 284 8.34 4.12 15.91
C HIS A 284 9.32 4.95 15.07
N HIS A 285 9.85 4.39 13.98
CA HIS A 285 10.77 5.03 13.07
C HIS A 285 10.53 4.52 11.64
N ILE A 286 10.48 5.44 10.69
CA ILE A 286 10.44 5.17 9.26
C ILE A 286 11.47 6.09 8.61
N SER A 287 12.44 5.51 7.91
CA SER A 287 13.44 6.30 7.19
C SER A 287 12.84 6.86 5.90
N PRO A 288 13.24 8.07 5.44
CA PRO A 288 12.75 8.64 4.19
C PRO A 288 12.92 7.70 2.99
N GLN A 289 14.03 6.93 2.95
CA GLN A 289 14.34 5.98 1.88
C GLN A 289 13.29 4.86 1.70
N HIS A 290 12.57 4.51 2.77
CA HIS A 290 11.55 3.46 2.73
C HIS A 290 10.14 4.00 2.95
N ALA A 291 9.97 5.31 3.13
CA ALA A 291 8.72 5.91 3.58
C ALA A 291 7.55 5.62 2.64
N ASP A 292 7.77 5.71 1.33
CA ASP A 292 6.74 5.45 0.32
C ASP A 292 6.16 4.03 0.42
N LEU A 293 6.99 3.02 0.72
CA LEU A 293 6.51 1.66 0.95
C LEU A 293 5.57 1.59 2.16
N TYR A 294 5.89 2.30 3.25
CA TYR A 294 4.99 2.36 4.41
C TYR A 294 3.72 3.15 4.10
N PHE A 295 3.80 4.20 3.29
CA PHE A 295 2.64 4.94 2.83
C PHE A 295 1.71 4.08 1.96
N HIS A 296 2.25 3.18 1.12
CA HIS A 296 1.44 2.20 0.41
C HIS A 296 0.62 1.31 1.35
N GLU A 297 1.23 0.79 2.43
CA GLU A 297 0.49 -0.02 3.42
C GLU A 297 -0.58 0.80 4.15
N ILE A 298 -0.27 2.04 4.55
CA ILE A 298 -1.22 2.90 5.29
C ILE A 298 -2.38 3.33 4.38
N GLY A 299 -2.08 3.69 3.14
CA GLY A 299 -3.04 4.02 2.09
C GLY A 299 -3.93 2.84 1.70
N PHE A 300 -3.33 1.66 1.57
CA PHE A 300 -4.08 0.42 1.36
C PHE A 300 -5.08 0.18 2.49
N ARG A 301 -4.66 0.27 3.76
CA ARG A 301 -5.58 0.13 4.92
C ARG A 301 -6.65 1.22 5.00
N TRP A 302 -6.37 2.42 4.51
CA TRP A 302 -7.37 3.48 4.39
C TRP A 302 -8.48 3.07 3.41
N SER A 303 -8.09 2.41 2.33
CA SER A 303 -8.96 2.05 1.22
C SER A 303 -9.68 0.72 1.40
N GLN A 304 -9.21 -0.18 2.27
CA GLN A 304 -9.82 -1.48 2.55
C GLN A 304 -11.05 -1.41 3.47
N ARG A 305 -11.97 -0.51 3.15
CA ARG A 305 -13.26 -0.37 3.82
C ARG A 305 -14.34 0.01 2.82
N VAL A 306 -15.54 -0.47 3.09
CA VAL A 306 -16.75 -0.20 2.34
C VAL A 306 -17.77 0.42 3.28
N VAL A 307 -18.69 1.21 2.73
CA VAL A 307 -19.79 1.75 3.51
C VAL A 307 -20.69 0.61 3.98
N SER A 308 -21.06 0.62 5.24
CA SER A 308 -22.02 -0.33 5.82
C SER A 308 -23.36 0.28 6.18
N GLY A 309 -23.43 1.62 6.19
CA GLY A 309 -24.65 2.37 6.46
C GLY A 309 -24.31 3.76 7.00
N SER A 310 -25.26 4.34 7.72
CA SER A 310 -25.12 5.65 8.34
C SER A 310 -25.76 5.69 9.71
N ALA A 311 -25.16 6.43 10.65
CA ALA A 311 -25.70 6.64 11.98
C ALA A 311 -25.77 8.13 12.32
N VAL A 312 -26.83 8.55 13.01
CA VAL A 312 -26.93 9.91 13.55
C VAL A 312 -26.06 10.02 14.79
N ARG A 313 -25.15 11.00 14.80
CA ARG A 313 -24.30 11.34 15.93
C ARG A 313 -24.66 12.72 16.45
N LYS A 314 -24.98 12.82 17.73
CA LYS A 314 -25.11 14.09 18.44
C LYS A 314 -23.73 14.64 18.79
N THR A 315 -23.48 15.89 18.44
CA THR A 315 -22.29 16.62 18.85
C THR A 315 -22.42 17.10 20.29
N ARG A 316 -21.30 17.56 20.88
CA ARG A 316 -21.29 18.18 22.22
C ARG A 316 -22.27 19.35 22.36
N HIS A 317 -22.61 20.01 21.25
CA HIS A 317 -23.52 21.16 21.19
C HIS A 317 -24.95 20.77 20.75
N GLY A 318 -25.32 19.48 20.83
CA GLY A 318 -26.66 19.01 20.51
C GLY A 318 -26.97 18.88 19.01
N ARG A 319 -26.14 19.41 18.12
CA ARG A 319 -26.31 19.26 16.67
C ARG A 319 -26.23 17.80 16.25
N GLU A 320 -27.20 17.34 15.48
CA GLU A 320 -27.20 16.01 14.87
C GLU A 320 -26.44 16.03 13.55
N ILE A 321 -25.55 15.04 13.38
CA ILE A 321 -24.74 14.88 12.18
C ILE A 321 -24.84 13.42 11.73
N LEU A 322 -25.22 13.19 10.48
CA LEU A 322 -25.17 11.88 9.87
C LEU A 322 -23.72 11.47 9.62
N ARG A 323 -23.32 10.29 10.12
CA ARG A 323 -21.98 9.74 9.96
C ARG A 323 -22.04 8.44 9.18
N THR A 324 -21.28 8.37 8.10
CA THR A 324 -21.05 7.12 7.35
C THR A 324 -20.37 6.10 8.25
N LEU A 325 -20.95 4.91 8.32
CA LEU A 325 -20.36 3.75 8.97
C LEU A 325 -19.53 2.97 7.96
N TRP A 326 -18.36 2.52 8.40
CA TRP A 326 -17.39 1.81 7.57
C TRP A 326 -17.23 0.40 8.09
N SER A 327 -17.35 -0.59 7.20
CA SER A 327 -16.95 -1.96 7.45
C SER A 327 -15.66 -2.27 6.72
N ARG A 328 -14.79 -3.04 7.37
CA ARG A 328 -13.53 -3.48 6.77
C ARG A 328 -13.79 -4.51 5.68
N VAL A 329 -13.03 -4.44 4.59
CA VAL A 329 -12.91 -5.55 3.64
C VAL A 329 -12.16 -6.69 4.34
N PRO A 330 -12.67 -7.94 4.42
CA PRO A 330 -11.96 -9.04 5.08
C PRO A 330 -10.68 -9.42 4.33
N PRO A 331 -9.62 -9.91 5.02
CA PRO A 331 -8.36 -10.32 4.37
C PRO A 331 -8.53 -11.32 3.23
N ALA A 332 -9.57 -12.15 3.31
CA ALA A 332 -9.97 -13.09 2.26
C ALA A 332 -10.16 -12.46 0.88
N LEU A 333 -10.72 -11.25 0.84
CA LEU A 333 -10.92 -10.48 -0.39
C LEU A 333 -9.69 -9.63 -0.73
N GLN A 334 -8.88 -9.31 0.28
CA GLN A 334 -7.66 -8.51 0.10
C GLN A 334 -6.52 -9.34 -0.54
N LEU A 335 -6.26 -10.55 -0.04
CA LEU A 335 -5.13 -11.39 -0.46
C LEU A 335 -5.08 -11.62 -1.98
N PRO A 336 -6.18 -12.02 -2.66
CA PRO A 336 -6.17 -12.16 -4.12
C PRO A 336 -5.79 -10.87 -4.83
N ASN A 337 -6.28 -9.71 -4.37
CA ASN A 337 -5.97 -8.41 -4.96
C ASN A 337 -4.50 -8.01 -4.77
N VAL A 338 -3.91 -8.34 -3.62
CA VAL A 338 -2.47 -8.13 -3.37
C VAL A 338 -1.63 -8.93 -4.37
N PHE A 339 -1.99 -10.18 -4.62
CA PHE A 339 -1.19 -11.06 -5.47
C PHE A 339 -1.43 -10.90 -6.97
N ARG A 340 -2.61 -10.39 -7.37
CA ARG A 340 -2.93 -10.12 -8.78
C ARG A 340 -1.88 -9.24 -9.45
N THR A 341 -1.34 -8.27 -8.72
CA THR A 341 -0.35 -7.30 -9.23
C THR A 341 1.07 -7.58 -8.72
N ALA A 342 1.34 -8.80 -8.24
CA ALA A 342 2.64 -9.14 -7.67
C ALA A 342 3.73 -9.37 -8.72
N THR A 343 3.38 -9.90 -9.90
CA THR A 343 4.36 -10.18 -10.96
C THR A 343 4.86 -8.89 -11.60
N GLY A 344 6.18 -8.76 -11.71
CA GLY A 344 6.85 -7.54 -12.17
C GLY A 344 7.49 -6.77 -11.02
N ARG A 345 6.85 -6.77 -9.85
CA ARG A 345 7.35 -6.12 -8.64
C ARG A 345 8.43 -6.97 -7.99
N GLN A 346 9.62 -6.42 -7.85
CA GLN A 346 10.79 -7.20 -7.42
C GLN A 346 11.59 -6.48 -6.36
N MET A 347 12.02 -7.24 -5.36
CA MET A 347 12.90 -6.75 -4.32
C MET A 347 13.97 -7.79 -3.93
N ARG A 348 15.12 -7.32 -3.47
CA ARG A 348 16.24 -8.14 -2.99
C ARG A 348 16.76 -7.59 -1.66
N ARG A 349 17.52 -8.41 -0.93
CA ARG A 349 18.33 -7.91 0.18
C ARG A 349 19.50 -7.14 -0.41
N SER A 350 19.83 -6.01 0.18
CA SER A 350 21.12 -5.37 -0.04
C SER A 350 22.20 -6.06 0.81
N PRO A 351 23.49 -5.94 0.44
CA PRO A 351 24.60 -6.51 1.20
C PRO A 351 24.70 -6.01 2.66
N ASP A 352 24.25 -4.78 2.92
CA ASP A 352 24.21 -4.15 4.25
C ASP A 352 22.98 -4.56 5.10
N GLY A 353 22.19 -5.53 4.65
CA GLY A 353 21.03 -6.07 5.37
C GLY A 353 19.70 -5.34 5.12
N GLY A 354 19.71 -4.25 4.36
CA GLY A 354 18.51 -3.53 3.89
C GLY A 354 17.74 -4.24 2.77
N ILE A 355 16.99 -3.45 1.99
CA ILE A 355 16.28 -3.91 0.79
C ILE A 355 16.60 -3.03 -0.41
N VAL A 356 16.68 -3.65 -1.58
CA VAL A 356 16.76 -2.97 -2.88
C VAL A 356 15.51 -3.31 -3.66
N ILE A 357 14.76 -2.28 -4.07
CA ILE A 357 13.66 -2.43 -5.01
C ILE A 357 14.25 -2.48 -6.42
N LYS A 358 14.00 -3.58 -7.13
CA LYS A 358 14.45 -3.79 -8.51
C LYS A 358 13.41 -3.31 -9.52
N SER A 359 12.14 -3.39 -9.15
CA SER A 359 11.01 -2.89 -9.94
C SER A 359 9.82 -2.66 -9.01
N THR A 360 9.15 -1.53 -9.18
CA THR A 360 7.89 -1.18 -8.52
C THR A 360 6.66 -1.48 -9.38
N VAL A 361 6.87 -1.75 -10.67
CA VAL A 361 5.81 -1.82 -11.68
C VAL A 361 5.32 -3.26 -11.80
N ALA A 362 4.00 -3.44 -11.73
CA ALA A 362 3.37 -4.70 -12.10
C ALA A 362 3.41 -4.87 -13.63
N VAL A 363 3.74 -6.07 -14.11
CA VAL A 363 3.84 -6.35 -15.56
C VAL A 363 2.58 -7.07 -16.07
N PHE A 364 1.83 -7.70 -15.17
CA PHE A 364 0.58 -8.38 -15.46
C PHE A 364 -0.37 -8.15 -14.28
N GLY A 365 -1.63 -7.83 -14.54
CA GLY A 365 -2.62 -7.55 -13.49
C GLY A 365 -3.80 -6.77 -14.01
#